data_AF-A0A931IGV7-F1
#
_entry.id   AF-A0A931IGV7-F1
#
_cell.length_a   1.000
_cell.length_b   1.000
_cell.length_c   1.000
_cell.angle_alpha   90.00
_cell.angle_beta   90.00
_cell.angle_gamma   90.00
#
_symmetry.space_group_name_H-M   'P 1'
#
loop_
_entity.id
_entity.type
_entity.pdbx_description
1 polymer ?
#
loop_
_entity_poly.entity_id
_entity_poly.type
_entity_poly.pdbx_seq_one_letter_code
_entity_poly.pdbx_strand_id
1 'polypeptide(L)'
;MLGYLLSVGGVNRHETDSEVRHPTLPERSSFVGVEVGEDNLPVAMTIKPSWKDAFGPTEYGESIMTAYLYAVLEQNTRRITSGRTPDPGIGLRDMVPTLLRTRDYAEYRELYLGMCGAGSYLAYGLGLDEFDQPAMIVRADNAGLTSIVIDARWAAAADAFTIAHDIVACSDQIRMQRPRLYVDSALEGESDDQLRARLIEHVNRLVKDYTA
;
A
#
# COMPACT_ATOMS: atom_id res chain seq x y z
N MET A 1 10.82 69.63 1.60
CA MET A 1 10.95 69.90 0.16
C MET A 1 11.94 68.88 -0.40
N LEU A 2 11.46 67.97 -1.27
CA LEU A 2 12.13 67.17 -2.33
C LEU A 2 13.61 66.77 -2.16
N GLY A 3 14.10 65.56 -2.44
CA GLY A 3 13.67 64.38 -3.20
C GLY A 3 14.88 63.43 -3.26
N TYR A 4 14.72 62.10 -3.24
CA TYR A 4 14.58 61.17 -4.37
C TYR A 4 15.85 60.30 -4.64
N LEU A 5 15.63 58.97 -4.57
CA LEU A 5 16.26 57.80 -5.24
C LEU A 5 17.79 57.53 -5.23
N LEU A 6 18.16 56.33 -4.78
CA LEU A 6 18.68 55.16 -5.56
C LEU A 6 18.88 53.97 -4.57
N SER A 7 18.11 52.87 -4.64
CA SER A 7 18.45 51.57 -5.27
C SER A 7 19.95 51.20 -5.11
N VAL A 8 20.38 50.08 -4.53
CA VAL A 8 20.16 48.67 -4.92
C VAL A 8 20.60 47.78 -3.74
N GLY A 9 19.86 46.71 -3.45
CA GLY A 9 20.25 45.71 -2.46
C GLY A 9 19.24 44.56 -2.39
N GLY A 10 19.13 43.81 -3.49
CA GLY A 10 18.20 42.69 -3.62
C GLY A 10 18.49 41.59 -2.60
N VAL A 11 17.59 41.43 -1.64
CA VAL A 11 17.45 40.19 -0.87
C VAL A 11 16.51 39.30 -1.68
N ASN A 12 17.10 38.42 -2.49
CA ASN A 12 16.39 37.29 -3.09
C ASN A 12 15.90 36.38 -1.95
N ARG A 13 14.69 36.64 -1.46
CA ARG A 13 13.89 35.59 -0.82
C ARG A 13 13.43 34.70 -1.95
N HIS A 14 14.09 33.55 -2.10
CA HIS A 14 13.50 32.40 -2.78
C HIS A 14 12.26 32.01 -1.98
N GLU A 15 11.14 32.62 -2.37
CA GLU A 15 9.80 32.11 -2.12
C GLU A 15 9.71 30.82 -2.93
N THR A 16 10.07 29.70 -2.30
CA THR A 16 9.75 28.37 -2.79
C THR A 16 8.23 28.24 -2.73
N ASP A 17 7.60 28.70 -3.81
CA ASP A 17 6.23 28.40 -4.16
C ASP A 17 6.15 26.87 -4.28
N SER A 18 5.79 26.24 -3.16
CA SER A 18 5.49 24.82 -3.11
C SER A 18 4.15 24.69 -3.80
N GLU A 19 4.21 24.56 -5.12
CA GLU A 19 3.07 24.26 -5.97
C GLU A 19 2.33 23.08 -5.33
N VAL A 20 1.20 23.39 -4.69
CA VAL A 20 0.30 22.39 -4.13
C VAL A 20 -0.25 21.66 -5.34
N ARG A 21 0.45 20.61 -5.77
CA ARG A 21 -0.06 19.67 -6.76
C ARG A 21 -1.33 19.09 -6.18
N HIS A 22 -2.47 19.60 -6.63
CA HIS A 22 -3.74 18.95 -6.37
C HIS A 22 -3.59 17.48 -6.83
N PRO A 23 -3.88 16.49 -5.96
CA PRO A 23 -3.82 15.11 -6.38
C PRO A 23 -4.80 14.93 -7.53
N THR A 24 -4.26 14.77 -8.74
CA THR A 24 -5.06 14.43 -9.91
C THR A 24 -5.65 13.05 -9.63
N LEU A 25 -6.98 12.95 -9.64
CA LEU A 25 -7.62 11.67 -9.47
C LEU A 25 -7.14 10.73 -10.58
N PRO A 26 -6.78 9.47 -10.27
CA PRO A 26 -6.40 8.53 -11.30
C PRO A 26 -7.56 8.38 -12.29
N GLU A 27 -7.25 8.33 -13.58
CA GLU A 27 -8.25 8.12 -14.62
C GLU A 27 -8.42 6.62 -14.92
N ARG A 28 -9.61 6.23 -15.39
CA ARG A 28 -9.88 4.85 -15.78
C ARG A 28 -9.06 4.49 -17.01
N SER A 29 -8.20 3.49 -16.89
CA SER A 29 -7.47 2.96 -18.04
C SER A 29 -8.41 2.24 -19.02
N SER A 30 -8.20 2.49 -20.31
CA SER A 30 -8.87 1.74 -21.40
C SER A 30 -8.16 0.44 -21.76
N PHE A 31 -6.94 0.23 -21.24
CA PHE A 31 -6.04 -0.88 -21.60
C PHE A 31 -5.84 -1.87 -20.46
N VAL A 32 -5.85 -1.40 -19.21
CA VAL A 32 -5.58 -2.19 -18.01
C VAL A 32 -6.85 -2.22 -17.15
N GLY A 33 -7.36 -3.41 -16.88
CA GLY A 33 -8.43 -3.64 -15.91
C GLY A 33 -7.85 -4.31 -14.66
N VAL A 34 -8.21 -3.80 -13.48
CA VAL A 34 -7.75 -4.34 -12.19
C VAL A 34 -8.95 -4.58 -11.30
N GLU A 35 -9.02 -5.77 -10.72
CA GLU A 35 -9.93 -6.10 -9.62
C GLU A 35 -9.11 -6.17 -8.33
N VAL A 36 -9.60 -5.51 -7.29
CA VAL A 36 -8.93 -5.40 -5.99
C VAL A 36 -9.73 -6.14 -4.91
N GLY A 37 -9.02 -6.85 -4.05
CA GLY A 37 -9.58 -7.55 -2.90
C GLY A 37 -9.93 -6.60 -1.77
N GLU A 38 -10.48 -7.13 -0.67
CA GLU A 38 -10.82 -6.29 0.50
C GLU A 38 -9.58 -5.62 1.12
N ASP A 39 -8.42 -6.19 0.89
CA ASP A 39 -7.10 -5.76 1.35
C ASP A 39 -6.43 -4.72 0.43
N ASN A 40 -7.19 -4.20 -0.55
CA ASN A 40 -6.74 -3.31 -1.62
C ASN A 40 -5.58 -3.88 -2.46
N LEU A 41 -5.35 -5.19 -2.45
CA LEU A 41 -4.36 -5.81 -3.33
C LEU A 41 -5.04 -6.38 -4.58
N PRO A 42 -4.40 -6.41 -5.77
CA PRO A 42 -4.95 -7.05 -6.96
C PRO A 42 -5.34 -8.51 -6.73
N VAL A 43 -6.55 -8.90 -7.14
CA VAL A 43 -7.02 -10.30 -7.17
C VAL A 43 -7.20 -10.82 -8.60
N ALA A 44 -7.41 -9.90 -9.55
CA ALA A 44 -7.39 -10.20 -10.97
C ALA A 44 -6.89 -8.98 -11.75
N MET A 45 -6.26 -9.23 -12.89
CA MET A 45 -5.78 -8.19 -13.79
C MET A 45 -5.93 -8.63 -15.24
N THR A 46 -6.32 -7.68 -16.09
CA THR A 46 -6.37 -7.86 -17.54
C THR A 46 -5.62 -6.72 -18.22
N ILE A 47 -4.77 -7.05 -19.18
CA ILE A 47 -4.04 -6.08 -19.98
C ILE A 47 -4.32 -6.39 -21.46
N LYS A 48 -4.87 -5.42 -22.18
CA LYS A 48 -5.16 -5.58 -23.60
C LYS A 48 -3.87 -5.66 -24.42
N PRO A 49 -3.81 -6.45 -25.51
CA PRO A 49 -2.61 -6.53 -26.34
C PRO A 49 -2.13 -5.18 -26.88
N SER A 50 -3.06 -4.28 -27.24
CA SER A 50 -2.77 -2.92 -27.74
C SER A 50 -2.21 -1.97 -26.68
N TRP A 51 -2.09 -2.41 -25.42
CA TRP A 51 -1.42 -1.65 -24.36
C TRP A 51 0.04 -1.35 -24.73
N LYS A 52 0.73 -2.30 -25.36
CA LYS A 52 2.12 -2.12 -25.80
C LYS A 52 2.29 -1.10 -26.92
N ASP A 53 1.23 -0.80 -27.68
CA ASP A 53 1.23 0.22 -28.72
C ASP A 53 1.01 1.62 -28.12
N ALA A 54 0.42 1.70 -26.92
CA ALA A 54 0.05 2.95 -26.26
C ALA A 54 1.13 3.46 -25.28
N PHE A 55 1.99 2.58 -24.77
CA PHE A 55 3.00 2.91 -23.77
C PHE A 55 4.37 2.33 -24.16
N GLY A 56 5.44 3.03 -23.80
CA GLY A 56 6.79 2.50 -23.86
C GLY A 56 7.06 1.51 -22.71
N PRO A 57 8.00 0.56 -22.86
CA PRO A 57 8.31 -0.41 -21.81
C PRO A 57 8.69 0.20 -20.45
N THR A 58 9.30 1.39 -20.45
CA THR A 58 9.64 2.14 -19.22
C THR A 58 8.41 2.71 -18.49
N GLU A 59 7.29 2.86 -19.19
CA GLU A 59 6.04 3.44 -18.67
C GLU A 59 5.04 2.37 -18.21
N TYR A 60 5.35 1.09 -18.43
CA TYR A 60 4.44 -0.01 -18.12
C TYR A 60 4.06 -0.06 -16.65
N GLY A 61 5.04 0.04 -15.73
CA GLY A 61 4.77 0.07 -14.29
C GLY A 61 3.84 1.21 -13.88
N GLU A 62 4.05 2.41 -14.41
CA GLU A 62 3.22 3.59 -14.13
C GLU A 62 1.80 3.46 -14.68
N SER A 63 1.66 2.97 -15.93
CA SER A 63 0.35 2.77 -16.54
C SER A 63 -0.51 1.75 -15.78
N ILE A 64 0.12 0.71 -15.24
CA ILE A 64 -0.53 -0.31 -14.40
C ILE A 64 -0.87 0.27 -13.04
N MET A 65 0.06 0.98 -12.40
CA MET A 65 -0.18 1.63 -11.10
C MET A 65 -1.34 2.63 -11.18
N THR A 66 -1.47 3.37 -12.28
CA THR A 66 -2.59 4.30 -12.49
C THR A 66 -3.93 3.56 -12.52
N ALA A 67 -4.01 2.45 -13.26
CA ALA A 67 -5.22 1.62 -13.32
C ALA A 67 -5.56 0.96 -11.97
N TYR A 68 -4.54 0.52 -11.23
CA TYR A 68 -4.69 0.01 -9.88
C TYR A 68 -5.23 1.06 -8.90
N LEU A 69 -4.67 2.27 -8.89
CA LEU A 69 -5.14 3.36 -8.03
C LEU A 69 -6.59 3.75 -8.34
N TYR A 70 -6.99 3.73 -9.61
CA TYR A 70 -8.38 3.90 -10.00
C TYR A 70 -9.29 2.79 -9.44
N ALA A 71 -8.86 1.52 -9.52
CA ALA A 71 -9.64 0.40 -8.99
C ALA A 71 -9.84 0.49 -7.47
N VAL A 72 -8.81 0.89 -6.72
CA VAL A 72 -8.90 1.16 -5.28
C VAL A 72 -9.87 2.32 -5.00
N LEU A 73 -9.79 3.41 -5.75
CA LEU A 73 -10.72 4.54 -5.63
C LEU A 73 -12.18 4.11 -5.89
N GLU A 74 -12.41 3.32 -6.93
CA GLU A 74 -13.73 2.80 -7.28
C GLU A 74 -14.27 1.88 -6.18
N GLN A 75 -13.45 0.96 -5.67
CA GLN A 75 -13.82 0.08 -4.56
C GLN A 75 -14.16 0.87 -3.29
N ASN A 76 -13.35 1.85 -2.92
CA ASN A 76 -13.60 2.69 -1.76
C ASN A 76 -14.86 3.54 -1.93
N THR A 77 -15.12 4.05 -3.14
CA THR A 77 -16.37 4.76 -3.46
C THR A 77 -17.58 3.84 -3.31
N ARG A 78 -17.51 2.60 -3.82
CA ARG A 78 -18.57 1.58 -3.66
C ARG A 78 -18.81 1.24 -2.19
N ARG A 79 -17.74 1.14 -1.38
CA ARG A 79 -17.85 0.94 0.08
C ARG A 79 -18.62 2.09 0.71
N ILE A 80 -18.19 3.34 0.49
CA ILE A 80 -18.83 4.54 1.04
C ILE A 80 -20.31 4.60 0.66
N THR A 81 -20.65 4.40 -0.62
CA THR A 81 -22.04 4.48 -1.09
C THR A 81 -22.91 3.33 -0.56
N SER A 82 -22.31 2.19 -0.24
CA SER A 82 -22.98 1.06 0.44
C SER A 82 -23.13 1.24 1.96
N GLY A 83 -22.73 2.40 2.51
CA GLY A 83 -22.74 2.66 3.95
C GLY A 83 -21.61 1.97 4.72
N ARG A 84 -20.63 1.40 4.01
CA ARG A 84 -19.40 0.86 4.61
C ARG A 84 -18.33 1.95 4.59
N THR A 85 -17.76 2.28 5.74
CA THR A 85 -16.61 3.20 5.79
C THR A 85 -15.42 2.52 5.10
N PRO A 86 -14.61 3.23 4.28
CA PRO A 86 -13.32 2.71 3.83
C PRO A 86 -12.54 2.34 5.07
N ASP A 87 -12.05 1.11 5.14
CA ASP A 87 -11.33 0.62 6.31
C ASP A 87 -10.09 1.49 6.50
N PRO A 88 -10.01 2.35 7.54
CA PRO A 88 -8.97 3.38 7.66
C PRO A 88 -7.62 2.80 8.09
N GLY A 89 -7.34 1.54 7.73
CA GLY A 89 -6.32 0.70 8.33
C GLY A 89 -6.93 -0.23 9.38
N ILE A 90 -6.11 -1.16 9.86
CA ILE A 90 -6.54 -2.16 10.84
C ILE A 90 -6.94 -1.43 12.13
N GLY A 91 -8.23 -1.47 12.48
CA GLY A 91 -8.75 -0.83 13.68
C GLY A 91 -8.30 -1.54 14.95
N LEU A 92 -8.32 -0.83 16.09
CA LEU A 92 -7.99 -1.43 17.39
C LEU A 92 -8.76 -2.73 17.63
N ARG A 93 -10.04 -2.75 17.26
CA ARG A 93 -10.93 -3.91 17.41
C ARG A 93 -10.48 -5.13 16.59
N ASP A 94 -9.88 -4.90 15.42
CA ASP A 94 -9.37 -5.96 14.56
C ASP A 94 -7.97 -6.44 15.00
N MET A 95 -7.18 -5.55 15.62
CA MET A 95 -5.84 -5.86 16.12
C MET A 95 -5.86 -6.62 17.46
N VAL A 96 -6.72 -6.22 18.39
CA VAL A 96 -6.73 -6.69 19.79
C VAL A 96 -6.78 -8.21 19.90
N PRO A 97 -7.69 -8.95 19.21
CA PRO A 97 -7.74 -10.39 19.35
C PRO A 97 -6.43 -11.07 18.92
N THR A 98 -5.77 -10.53 17.89
CA THR A 98 -4.49 -11.02 17.40
C THR A 98 -3.37 -10.73 18.40
N LEU A 99 -3.32 -9.50 18.92
CA LEU A 99 -2.31 -9.08 19.90
C LEU A 99 -2.41 -9.86 21.22
N LEU A 100 -3.61 -10.15 21.70
CA LEU A 100 -3.84 -10.91 22.93
C LEU A 100 -3.33 -12.36 22.88
N ARG A 101 -3.07 -12.90 21.68
CA ARG A 101 -2.56 -14.27 21.50
C ARG A 101 -1.04 -14.40 21.58
N THR A 102 -0.33 -13.28 21.56
CA THR A 102 1.13 -13.26 21.62
C THR A 102 1.62 -13.78 22.97
N ARG A 103 2.73 -14.52 22.94
CA ARG A 103 3.26 -15.24 24.11
C ARG A 103 4.34 -14.48 24.83
N ASP A 104 5.10 -13.67 24.09
CA ASP A 104 6.18 -12.84 24.61
C ASP A 104 6.14 -11.42 24.03
N TYR A 105 6.92 -10.54 24.66
CA TYR A 105 6.94 -9.13 24.29
C TYR A 105 7.58 -8.86 22.92
N ALA A 106 8.49 -9.72 22.46
CA ALA A 106 9.12 -9.56 21.15
C ALA A 106 8.12 -9.84 20.03
N GLU A 107 7.38 -10.95 20.12
CA GLU A 107 6.27 -11.30 19.23
C GLU A 107 5.19 -10.21 19.23
N TYR A 108 4.79 -9.72 20.40
CA TYR A 108 3.85 -8.59 20.53
C TYR A 108 4.34 -7.36 19.77
N ARG A 109 5.60 -6.96 19.98
CA ARG A 109 6.17 -5.76 19.37
C ARG A 109 6.28 -5.89 17.86
N GLU A 110 6.76 -7.03 17.34
CA GLU A 110 6.86 -7.28 15.91
C GLU A 110 5.48 -7.25 15.25
N LEU A 111 4.49 -7.91 15.85
CA LEU A 111 3.13 -7.94 15.34
C LEU A 111 2.46 -6.57 15.39
N TYR A 112 2.60 -5.83 16.50
CA TYR A 112 2.09 -4.46 16.64
C TYR A 112 2.73 -3.52 15.61
N LEU A 113 4.04 -3.61 15.39
CA LEU A 113 4.74 -2.82 14.36
C LEU A 113 4.32 -3.23 12.94
N GLY A 114 4.04 -4.52 12.69
CA GLY A 114 3.52 -4.97 11.40
C GLY A 114 2.11 -4.45 11.10
N MET A 115 1.26 -4.34 12.13
CA MET A 115 -0.13 -3.87 12.00
C MET A 115 -0.26 -2.33 12.01
N CYS A 116 0.43 -1.63 12.91
CA CYS A 116 0.35 -0.17 13.05
C CYS A 116 1.47 0.60 12.33
N GLY A 117 2.56 -0.06 11.96
CA GLY A 117 3.70 0.59 11.31
C GLY A 117 3.49 0.81 9.82
N ALA A 118 4.45 1.50 9.18
CA ALA A 118 4.61 1.53 7.73
C ALA A 118 5.16 0.18 7.26
N GLY A 119 4.42 -0.91 7.49
CA GLY A 119 4.79 -2.24 7.01
C GLY A 119 5.16 -2.13 5.55
N SER A 120 6.39 -2.51 5.19
CA SER A 120 6.86 -2.47 3.80
C SER A 120 7.03 -3.90 3.35
N TYR A 121 6.18 -4.29 2.40
CA TYR A 121 6.19 -5.62 1.83
C TYR A 121 6.82 -5.56 0.45
N LEU A 122 7.58 -6.59 0.13
CA LEU A 122 8.32 -6.71 -1.12
C LEU A 122 8.05 -8.07 -1.73
N ALA A 123 7.65 -8.10 -3.00
CA ALA A 123 7.49 -9.31 -3.77
C ALA A 123 8.20 -9.20 -5.11
N TYR A 124 8.60 -10.35 -5.63
CA TYR A 124 9.35 -10.49 -6.86
C TYR A 124 8.53 -11.30 -7.86
N GLY A 125 8.48 -10.82 -9.10
CA GLY A 125 7.89 -11.55 -10.21
C GLY A 125 8.71 -12.78 -10.58
N LEU A 126 8.11 -13.68 -11.37
CA LEU A 126 8.76 -14.91 -11.81
C LEU A 126 9.66 -14.67 -13.03
N GLY A 127 9.36 -13.64 -13.82
CA GLY A 127 10.21 -13.19 -14.91
C GLY A 127 11.62 -12.82 -14.44
N LEU A 128 12.63 -13.24 -15.19
CA LEU A 128 14.03 -12.89 -14.96
C LEU A 128 14.55 -11.97 -16.06
N ASP A 129 15.42 -11.03 -15.70
CA ASP A 129 16.13 -10.17 -16.62
C ASP A 129 17.31 -10.90 -17.29
N GLU A 130 18.11 -10.18 -18.09
CA GLU A 130 19.27 -10.75 -18.79
C GLU A 130 20.42 -11.20 -17.85
N PHE A 131 20.31 -10.89 -16.55
CA PHE A 131 21.29 -11.20 -15.51
C PHE A 131 20.74 -12.19 -14.46
N ASP A 132 19.68 -12.92 -14.80
CA ASP A 132 18.98 -13.86 -13.91
C ASP A 132 18.48 -13.20 -12.60
N GLN A 133 18.18 -11.90 -12.61
CA GLN A 133 17.55 -11.18 -11.50
C GLN A 133 16.05 -11.02 -11.74
N PRO A 134 15.22 -10.87 -10.68
CA PRO A 134 13.79 -10.62 -10.86
C PRO A 134 13.52 -9.38 -11.73
N ALA A 135 12.86 -9.60 -12.86
CA ALA A 135 12.49 -8.55 -13.81
C ALA A 135 11.31 -7.70 -13.33
N MET A 136 10.65 -8.09 -12.24
CA MET A 136 9.55 -7.33 -11.65
C MET A 136 9.71 -7.29 -10.13
N ILE A 137 9.53 -6.09 -9.59
CA ILE A 137 9.54 -5.82 -8.15
C ILE A 137 8.26 -5.08 -7.81
N VAL A 138 7.48 -5.65 -6.89
CA VAL A 138 6.25 -5.04 -6.38
C VAL A 138 6.43 -4.69 -4.92
N ARG A 139 6.10 -3.44 -4.56
CA ARG A 139 6.12 -2.93 -3.20
C ARG A 139 4.71 -2.64 -2.73
N ALA A 140 4.48 -2.88 -1.45
CA ALA A 140 3.23 -2.55 -0.80
C ALA A 140 3.45 -2.10 0.63
N ASP A 141 2.40 -1.49 1.18
CA ASP A 141 2.23 -1.30 2.60
C ASP A 141 0.92 -1.92 3.07
N ASN A 142 0.46 -1.54 4.27
CA ASN A 142 -0.82 -2.01 4.81
C ASN A 142 -2.04 -1.44 4.06
N ALA A 143 -1.90 -0.30 3.36
CA ALA A 143 -2.97 0.32 2.60
C ALA A 143 -3.12 -0.25 1.18
N GLY A 144 -2.04 -0.80 0.59
CA GLY A 144 -2.08 -1.41 -0.73
C GLY A 144 -0.71 -1.44 -1.43
N LEU A 145 -0.69 -1.62 -2.75
CA LEU A 145 0.52 -1.46 -3.56
C LEU A 145 1.00 0.00 -3.55
N THR A 146 2.31 0.19 -3.41
CA THR A 146 2.98 1.50 -3.41
C THR A 146 3.84 1.70 -4.64
N SER A 147 4.39 0.64 -5.23
CA SER A 147 5.06 0.72 -6.53
C SER A 147 5.13 -0.62 -7.25
N ILE A 148 5.21 -0.54 -8.58
CA ILE A 148 5.54 -1.65 -9.47
C ILE A 148 6.70 -1.19 -10.35
N VAL A 149 7.82 -1.89 -10.27
CA VAL A 149 8.99 -1.67 -11.12
C VAL A 149 9.14 -2.89 -12.01
N ILE A 150 9.28 -2.66 -13.31
CA ILE A 150 9.44 -3.72 -14.32
C ILE A 150 10.68 -3.39 -15.16
N ASP A 151 11.54 -4.37 -15.36
CA ASP A 151 12.66 -4.26 -16.29
C ASP A 151 12.12 -4.06 -17.71
N ALA A 152 12.56 -2.98 -18.35
CA ALA A 152 12.03 -2.55 -19.64
C ALA A 152 12.36 -3.55 -20.76
N ARG A 153 13.50 -4.25 -20.69
CA ARG A 153 13.94 -5.18 -21.74
C ARG A 153 13.15 -6.47 -21.66
N TRP A 154 12.99 -7.01 -20.45
CA TRP A 154 12.12 -8.14 -20.18
C TRP A 154 10.67 -7.82 -20.55
N ALA A 155 10.16 -6.67 -20.11
CA ALA A 155 8.79 -6.24 -20.38
C ALA A 155 8.46 -6.10 -21.88
N ALA A 156 9.43 -5.64 -22.67
CA ALA A 156 9.28 -5.55 -24.12
C ALA A 156 9.04 -6.94 -24.74
N ALA A 157 9.74 -7.97 -24.25
CA ALA A 157 9.65 -9.35 -24.74
C ALA A 157 8.47 -10.14 -24.15
N ALA A 158 8.16 -9.95 -22.87
CA ALA A 158 7.11 -10.66 -22.15
C ALA A 158 5.72 -10.30 -22.68
N ASP A 159 4.81 -11.25 -22.86
CA ASP A 159 3.45 -10.92 -23.26
C ASP A 159 2.68 -10.22 -22.10
N ALA A 160 1.64 -9.47 -22.47
CA ALA A 160 0.86 -8.69 -21.51
C ALA A 160 0.13 -9.55 -20.46
N PHE A 161 -0.20 -10.80 -20.81
CA PHE A 161 -0.86 -11.73 -19.89
C PHE A 161 0.13 -12.21 -18.82
N THR A 162 1.37 -12.52 -19.21
CA THR A 162 2.45 -12.87 -18.27
C THR A 162 2.70 -11.75 -17.26
N ILE A 163 2.78 -10.48 -17.71
CA ILE A 163 2.95 -9.33 -16.82
C ILE A 163 1.77 -9.22 -15.82
N ALA A 164 0.54 -9.34 -16.31
CA ALA A 164 -0.66 -9.27 -15.46
C ALA A 164 -0.68 -10.40 -14.40
N HIS A 165 -0.34 -11.62 -14.82
CA HIS A 165 -0.28 -12.78 -13.94
C HIS A 165 0.79 -12.61 -12.85
N ASP A 166 1.98 -12.14 -13.21
CA ASP A 166 3.07 -11.92 -12.26
C ASP A 166 2.72 -10.88 -11.19
N ILE A 167 1.95 -9.84 -11.53
CA ILE A 167 1.50 -8.84 -10.56
C ILE A 167 0.51 -9.44 -9.57
N VAL A 168 -0.43 -10.27 -10.03
CA VAL A 168 -1.38 -10.96 -9.13
C VAL A 168 -0.61 -11.93 -8.23
N ALA A 169 0.34 -12.69 -8.76
CA ALA A 169 1.18 -13.58 -7.97
C ALA A 169 2.03 -12.82 -6.92
N CYS A 170 2.58 -11.65 -7.28
CA CYS A 170 3.26 -10.77 -6.32
C CYS A 170 2.32 -10.27 -5.23
N SER A 171 1.07 -9.96 -5.60
CA SER A 171 0.05 -9.52 -4.65
C SER A 171 -0.29 -10.64 -3.64
N ASP A 172 -0.33 -11.89 -4.09
CA ASP A 172 -0.51 -13.05 -3.20
C ASP A 172 0.70 -13.26 -2.28
N GLN A 173 1.93 -13.09 -2.78
CA GLN A 173 3.14 -13.09 -1.94
C GLN A 173 3.06 -12.03 -0.84
N ILE A 174 2.61 -10.82 -1.18
CA ILE A 174 2.43 -9.71 -0.21
C ILE A 174 1.34 -10.07 0.81
N ARG A 175 0.21 -10.64 0.38
CA ARG A 175 -0.84 -11.12 1.30
C ARG A 175 -0.31 -12.12 2.31
N MET A 176 0.58 -13.01 1.88
CA MET A 176 1.20 -14.00 2.76
C MET A 176 2.18 -13.39 3.77
N GLN A 177 2.75 -12.22 3.48
CA GLN A 177 3.62 -11.47 4.39
C GLN A 177 2.83 -10.63 5.42
N ARG A 178 1.61 -10.18 5.07
CA ARG A 178 0.78 -9.37 5.97
C ARG A 178 0.37 -10.16 7.22
N PRO A 179 0.36 -9.53 8.41
CA PRO A 179 -0.15 -10.14 9.63
C PRO A 179 -1.58 -10.64 9.41
N ARG A 180 -1.83 -11.92 9.70
CA ARG A 180 -3.19 -12.47 9.69
C ARG A 180 -3.91 -12.08 10.96
N LEU A 181 -4.98 -11.30 10.81
CA LEU A 181 -5.82 -10.93 11.93
C LEU A 181 -6.68 -12.10 12.37
N TYR A 182 -6.71 -12.32 13.66
CA TYR A 182 -7.60 -13.27 14.29
C TYR A 182 -8.92 -12.56 14.62
N VAL A 183 -10.03 -13.15 14.24
CA VAL A 183 -11.35 -12.72 14.71
C VAL A 183 -11.70 -13.57 15.93
N ASP A 184 -11.97 -12.92 17.06
CA ASP A 184 -12.46 -13.58 18.25
C ASP A 184 -13.90 -13.14 18.52
N SER A 185 -14.85 -14.04 18.26
CA SER A 185 -16.27 -13.80 18.50
C SER A 185 -16.59 -13.53 19.97
N ALA A 186 -15.74 -13.96 20.91
CA ALA A 186 -15.92 -13.66 22.33
C ALA A 186 -15.70 -12.16 22.66
N LEU A 187 -15.00 -11.43 21.77
CA LEU A 187 -14.69 -10.01 21.95
C LEU A 187 -15.65 -9.07 21.20
N GLU A 188 -16.55 -9.60 20.36
CA GLU A 188 -17.50 -8.79 19.56
C GLU A 188 -18.43 -7.93 20.43
N GLY A 189 -18.81 -8.42 21.62
CA GLY A 189 -19.67 -7.71 22.56
C GLY A 189 -18.95 -6.71 23.47
N GLU A 190 -17.61 -6.68 23.46
CA GLU A 190 -16.84 -5.79 24.32
C GLU A 190 -16.77 -4.36 23.73
N SER A 191 -16.82 -3.34 24.58
CA SER A 191 -16.58 -1.95 24.19
C SER A 191 -15.09 -1.71 23.89
N ASP A 192 -14.77 -0.65 23.13
CA ASP A 192 -13.38 -0.30 22.84
C ASP A 192 -12.55 -0.08 24.13
N ASP A 193 -13.17 0.44 25.20
CA ASP A 193 -12.49 0.63 26.49
C ASP A 193 -12.19 -0.70 27.19
N GLN A 194 -13.08 -1.70 27.09
CA GLN A 194 -12.83 -3.05 27.61
C GLN A 194 -11.70 -3.74 26.84
N LEU A 195 -11.69 -3.61 25.51
CA LEU A 195 -10.61 -4.11 24.67
C LEU A 195 -9.26 -3.47 25.00
N ARG A 196 -9.22 -2.14 25.22
CA ARG A 196 -8.01 -1.43 25.66
C ARG A 196 -7.53 -1.93 27.02
N ALA A 197 -8.43 -2.10 27.98
CA ALA A 197 -8.08 -2.55 29.33
C ALA A 197 -7.42 -3.93 29.30
N ARG A 198 -8.00 -4.89 28.55
CA ARG A 198 -7.41 -6.22 28.35
C ARG A 198 -6.04 -6.15 27.67
N LEU A 199 -5.90 -5.32 26.64
CA LEU A 199 -4.64 -5.19 25.93
C LEU A 199 -3.54 -4.64 26.85
N ILE A 200 -3.85 -3.64 27.67
CA ILE A 200 -2.93 -3.08 28.67
C ILE A 200 -2.51 -4.14 29.69
N GLU A 201 -3.46 -4.92 30.21
CA GLU A 201 -3.18 -6.01 31.16
C GLU A 201 -2.24 -7.07 30.54
N HIS A 202 -2.52 -7.47 29.30
CA HIS A 202 -1.69 -8.42 28.54
C HIS A 202 -0.27 -7.91 28.34
N VAL A 203 -0.10 -6.69 27.85
CA VAL A 203 1.23 -6.08 27.64
C VAL A 203 2.00 -5.99 28.94
N ASN A 204 1.35 -5.58 30.04
CA ASN A 204 1.99 -5.50 31.35
C ASN A 204 2.49 -6.87 31.83
N ARG A 205 1.77 -7.96 31.53
CA ARG A 205 2.23 -9.32 31.81
C ARG A 205 3.45 -9.68 30.96
N LEU A 206 3.39 -9.46 29.63
CA LEU A 206 4.50 -9.77 28.72
C LEU A 206 5.78 -9.00 29.08
N VAL A 207 5.66 -7.72 29.44
CA VAL A 207 6.82 -6.89 29.82
C VAL A 207 7.45 -7.40 31.12
N LYS A 208 6.64 -7.76 32.12
CA LYS A 208 7.15 -8.33 33.37
C LYS A 208 7.95 -9.60 33.12
N ASP A 209 7.42 -10.50 32.28
CA ASP A 209 8.06 -11.77 31.94
C ASP A 209 9.35 -11.58 31.11
N TYR A 210 9.49 -10.47 30.37
CA TYR A 210 10.69 -10.14 29.59
C TYR A 210 11.83 -9.54 30.42
N THR A 211 11.50 -8.82 31.50
CA THR A 211 12.48 -8.13 32.36
C THR A 211 12.93 -8.94 33.58
N ALA A 212 12.38 -10.14 33.78
CA ALA A 212 12.73 -11.07 34.85
C ALA A 212 13.81 -12.06 34.40
#